data_AF-A0A7X2P6I8-F1
#
_entry.id   AF-A0A7X2P6I8-F1
#
_cell.length_a   1.000
_cell.length_b   1.000
_cell.length_c   1.000
_cell.angle_alpha   90.00
_cell.angle_beta   90.00
_cell.angle_gamma   90.00
#
_symmetry.space_group_name_H-M   'P 1'
#
loop_
_entity.id
_entity.type
_entity.pdbx_description
1 polymer ?
#
loop_
_entity_poly.entity_id
_entity_poly.type
_entity_poly.pdbx_seq_one_letter_code
_entity_poly.pdbx_strand_id
1 'polypeptide(L)'
;MFTEDEKTIARNIDKKFEWMARDKSGSLYVYQAKPIKRTNIWVNITIDHFCISYILGCGMFESIKWADDEPTRISDIYNPQILNDVERISQGGA
;
A
#
# COMPACT_ATOMS: atom_id res chain seq x y z
N MET A 1 1.11 -0.89 -12.53
CA MET A 1 -0.31 -0.47 -12.71
C MET A 1 -1.16 -1.58 -12.14
N PHE A 2 -2.17 -1.25 -11.34
CA PHE A 2 -3.04 -2.22 -10.68
C PHE A 2 -4.18 -2.69 -11.59
N THR A 3 -4.58 -3.96 -11.46
CA THR A 3 -5.72 -4.55 -12.17
C THR A 3 -7.05 -4.07 -11.61
N GLU A 4 -8.16 -4.26 -12.32
CA GLU A 4 -9.50 -3.89 -11.80
C GLU A 4 -9.91 -4.71 -10.57
N ASP A 5 -9.47 -5.97 -10.49
CA ASP A 5 -9.70 -6.83 -9.32
C ASP A 5 -8.92 -6.30 -8.11
N GLU A 6 -7.66 -5.94 -8.28
CA GLU A 6 -6.82 -5.32 -7.24
C GLU A 6 -7.43 -3.99 -6.76
N LYS A 7 -7.94 -3.16 -7.67
CA LYS A 7 -8.65 -1.92 -7.32
C LYS A 7 -9.92 -2.19 -6.54
N THR A 8 -10.69 -3.19 -6.95
CA THR A 8 -11.93 -3.60 -6.27
C THR A 8 -11.63 -4.08 -4.86
N ILE A 9 -10.60 -4.92 -4.69
CA ILE A 9 -10.14 -5.37 -3.38
C ILE A 9 -9.71 -4.18 -2.53
N ALA A 10 -8.82 -3.32 -3.04
CA ALA A 10 -8.32 -2.15 -2.32
C ALA A 10 -9.45 -1.21 -1.86
N ARG A 11 -10.48 -1.01 -2.69
CA ARG A 11 -11.65 -0.21 -2.35
C ARG A 11 -12.47 -0.82 -1.19
N ASN A 12 -12.47 -2.14 -1.04
CA ASN A 12 -13.23 -2.86 -0.01
C ASN A 12 -12.41 -3.24 1.24
N ILE A 13 -11.11 -2.94 1.28
CA ILE A 13 -10.33 -3.04 2.53
C ILE A 13 -10.94 -2.07 3.55
N ASP A 14 -11.07 -2.54 4.80
CA ASP A 14 -11.52 -1.75 5.94
C ASP A 14 -10.73 -0.43 6.00
N LYS A 15 -11.46 0.69 6.10
CA LYS A 15 -10.91 2.05 6.03
C LYS A 15 -9.97 2.39 7.17
N LYS A 16 -9.93 1.57 8.23
CA LYS A 16 -8.88 1.68 9.23
C LYS A 16 -7.49 1.38 8.68
N PHE A 17 -7.35 0.64 7.59
CA PHE A 17 -6.07 0.39 6.94
C PHE A 17 -5.85 1.41 5.82
N GLU A 18 -4.76 2.14 5.90
CA GLU A 18 -4.41 3.21 4.95
C GLU A 18 -3.27 2.81 4.03
N TRP A 19 -2.39 1.91 4.47
CA TRP A 19 -1.13 1.61 3.81
C TRP A 19 -1.00 0.12 3.52
N MET A 20 -0.30 -0.19 2.43
CA MET A 20 0.04 -1.53 2.02
C MET A 20 1.53 -1.59 1.67
N ALA A 21 2.20 -2.64 2.13
CA ALA A 21 3.61 -2.83 1.85
C ALA A 21 3.93 -4.32 1.74
N ARG A 22 4.93 -4.63 0.91
CA ARG A 22 5.41 -6.00 0.71
C ARG A 22 6.74 -6.16 1.41
N ASP A 23 6.84 -7.17 2.27
CA ASP A 23 8.08 -7.55 2.94
C ASP A 23 9.04 -8.25 1.98
N LYS A 24 10.30 -8.39 2.39
CA LYS A 24 11.32 -9.08 1.60
C LYS A 24 10.98 -10.55 1.34
N SER A 25 10.18 -11.17 2.21
CA SER A 25 9.66 -12.53 2.03
C SER A 25 8.65 -12.66 0.86
N GLY A 26 8.16 -11.54 0.34
CA GLY A 26 7.06 -11.51 -0.64
C GLY A 26 5.67 -11.41 0.00
N SER A 27 5.57 -11.52 1.33
CA SER A 27 4.32 -11.35 2.07
C SER A 27 3.84 -9.90 2.02
N LEU A 28 2.56 -9.71 1.73
CA LEU A 28 1.90 -8.42 1.64
C LEU A 28 1.11 -8.14 2.91
N TYR A 29 1.28 -6.94 3.43
CA TYR A 29 0.65 -6.49 4.67
C TYR A 29 -0.10 -5.19 4.46
N VAL A 30 -1.17 -5.03 5.24
CA VAL A 30 -1.90 -3.77 5.39
C VAL A 30 -1.66 -3.18 6.78
N TYR A 31 -1.59 -1.85 6.85
CA TYR A 31 -1.26 -1.11 8.06
C TYR A 31 -2.21 0.08 8.23
N GLN A 32 -2.62 0.34 9.47
CA GLN A 32 -3.40 1.53 9.81
C GLN A 32 -2.58 2.81 9.69
N ALA A 33 -1.35 2.81 10.19
CA ALA A 33 -0.44 3.95 10.09
C ALA A 33 0.73 3.63 9.16
N LYS A 34 1.35 4.67 8.59
CA LYS A 34 2.46 4.53 7.63
C LYS A 34 3.59 3.69 8.24
N PRO A 35 3.89 2.49 7.71
CA PRO A 35 4.95 1.66 8.25
C PRO A 35 6.33 2.22 7.89
N ILE A 36 7.33 1.81 8.66
CA ILE A 36 8.73 2.13 8.44
C ILE A 36 9.44 0.88 7.93
N LYS A 37 10.21 1.04 6.85
CA LYS A 37 11.03 -0.03 6.29
C LYS A 37 12.20 -0.35 7.22
N ARG A 38 12.44 -1.64 7.46
CA ARG A 38 13.58 -2.19 8.21
C ARG A 38 14.37 -3.15 7.32
N THR A 39 15.28 -3.92 7.89
CA THR A 39 16.21 -4.77 7.10
C THR A 39 15.49 -5.74 6.17
N ASN A 40 14.38 -6.35 6.60
CA ASN A 40 13.66 -7.37 5.82
C ASN A 40 12.13 -7.21 5.81
N ILE A 41 11.61 -6.26 6.59
CA ILE A 41 10.18 -6.12 6.85
C ILE A 41 9.77 -4.65 6.95
N TRP A 42 8.49 -4.40 6.75
CA TRP A 42 7.81 -3.15 7.09
C TRP A 42 7.18 -3.28 8.48
N VAL A 43 7.46 -2.33 9.36
CA VAL A 43 6.93 -2.33 10.74
C VAL A 43 6.21 -1.04 11.04
N ASN A 44 5.10 -1.16 11.76
CA ASN A 44 4.51 -0.03 12.46
C ASN A 44 4.55 -0.30 13.97
N ILE A 45 4.62 0.75 14.78
CA ILE A 45 4.54 0.67 16.24
C ILE A 45 3.11 0.30 16.68
N THR A 46 2.11 0.49 15.83
CA THR A 46 0.72 0.12 16.10
C THR A 46 0.49 -1.39 15.97
N ILE A 47 -0.46 -1.88 16.77
CA ILE A 47 -0.82 -3.30 16.85
C ILE A 47 -1.62 -3.75 15.61
N ASP A 48 -2.26 -2.81 14.92
CA ASP A 48 -3.20 -3.10 13.83
C ASP A 48 -2.51 -3.15 12.46
N HIS A 49 -1.76 -4.23 12.24
CA HIS A 49 -1.29 -4.67 10.92
C HIS A 49 -1.74 -6.10 10.64
N PHE A 50 -1.99 -6.41 9.36
CA PHE A 50 -2.52 -7.72 8.96
C PHE A 50 -1.85 -8.23 7.69
N CYS A 51 -1.44 -9.50 7.69
CA CYS A 51 -0.90 -10.17 6.50
C CYS A 51 -2.04 -10.54 5.54
N ILE A 52 -2.25 -9.72 4.53
CA ILE A 52 -3.36 -9.89 3.59
C ILE A 52 -3.09 -11.02 2.56
N SER A 53 -1.83 -11.42 2.37
CA SER A 53 -1.47 -12.55 1.50
C SER A 53 -2.15 -13.86 1.88
N TYR A 54 -2.47 -14.09 3.17
CA TYR A 54 -3.20 -15.29 3.59
C TYR A 54 -4.63 -15.36 3.06
N ILE A 55 -5.23 -14.21 2.72
CA ILE A 55 -6.59 -14.14 2.18
C ILE A 55 -6.57 -14.15 0.65
N LEU A 56 -5.67 -13.37 0.05
CA LEU A 56 -5.70 -13.10 -1.39
C LEU A 56 -4.83 -14.04 -2.24
N GLY A 57 -3.91 -14.78 -1.60
CA GLY A 57 -2.83 -15.47 -2.29
C GLY A 57 -1.67 -14.54 -2.66
N CYS A 58 -0.53 -15.13 -3.03
CA CYS A 58 0.73 -14.39 -3.21
C CYS A 58 0.80 -13.55 -4.51
N GLY A 59 -0.07 -13.81 -5.49
CA GLY A 59 -0.03 -13.18 -6.83
C GLY A 59 -0.80 -11.87 -6.97
N MET A 60 -1.39 -11.36 -5.88
CA MET A 60 -2.10 -10.07 -5.90
C MET A 60 -1.18 -8.94 -5.47
N PHE A 61 -1.38 -7.76 -6.05
CA PHE A 61 -0.66 -6.52 -5.83
C PHE A 61 0.84 -6.62 -6.16
N GLU A 62 1.21 -7.28 -7.26
CA GLU A 62 2.62 -7.45 -7.68
C GLU A 62 3.31 -6.12 -8.05
N SER A 63 2.51 -5.06 -8.30
CA SER A 63 3.04 -3.70 -8.48
C SER A 63 3.68 -3.15 -7.19
N ILE A 64 3.32 -3.65 -6.00
CA ILE A 64 3.92 -3.27 -4.71
C ILE A 64 5.09 -4.21 -4.43
N LYS A 65 6.30 -3.66 -4.38
CA LYS A 65 7.54 -4.42 -4.32
C LYS A 65 8.31 -4.11 -3.04
N TRP A 66 9.11 -5.06 -2.57
CA TRP A 66 10.08 -4.80 -1.50
C TRP A 66 11.07 -3.69 -1.87
N ALA A 67 11.38 -3.51 -3.15
CA ALA A 67 12.30 -2.48 -3.61
C ALA A 67 11.75 -1.05 -3.46
N ASP A 68 10.43 -0.88 -3.28
CA ASP A 68 9.81 0.44 -3.16
C ASP A 68 10.33 1.16 -1.91
N ASP A 69 10.74 2.42 -2.06
CA ASP A 69 11.28 3.22 -0.95
C ASP A 69 10.20 3.62 0.06
N GLU A 70 8.95 3.66 -0.40
CA GLU A 70 7.79 4.10 0.36
C GLU A 70 6.66 3.05 0.29
N PRO A 71 5.85 2.89 1.36
CA PRO A 71 4.69 2.02 1.31
C PRO A 71 3.60 2.65 0.42
N THR A 72 2.75 1.82 -0.16
CA THR A 72 1.67 2.28 -1.04
C THR A 72 0.45 2.69 -0.22
N ARG A 73 -0.12 3.87 -0.48
CA ARG A 73 -1.45 4.21 0.05
C ARG A 73 -2.52 3.41 -0.66
N ILE A 74 -3.43 2.81 0.10
CA ILE A 74 -4.50 1.97 -0.45
C ILE A 74 -5.45 2.81 -1.32
N SER A 75 -5.67 4.08 -0.98
CA SER A 75 -6.48 5.01 -1.77
C SER A 75 -5.97 5.21 -3.19
N ASP A 76 -4.65 5.22 -3.36
CA ASP A 76 -4.00 5.59 -4.62
C ASP A 76 -4.11 4.45 -5.64
N ILE A 77 -4.33 3.22 -5.15
CA ILE A 77 -4.57 2.03 -5.97
C ILE A 77 -5.84 2.21 -6.81
N TYR A 78 -6.94 2.65 -6.19
CA TYR A 78 -8.26 2.74 -6.84
C TYR A 78 -8.69 4.17 -7.20
N ASN A 79 -7.94 5.19 -6.78
CA ASN A 79 -8.21 6.59 -7.12
C ASN A 79 -6.94 7.37 -7.53
N PRO A 80 -6.30 6.98 -8.65
CA PRO A 80 -5.01 7.57 -9.06
C PRO A 80 -5.10 9.04 -9.47
N GLN A 81 -6.29 9.58 -9.75
CA GLN A 81 -6.43 11.01 -10.12
C GLN A 81 -6.10 11.95 -8.94
N ILE A 82 -6.40 11.54 -7.69
CA ILE A 82 -6.04 12.33 -6.50
C ILE A 82 -4.52 12.51 -6.39
N LEU A 83 -3.74 11.46 -6.67
CA LEU A 83 -2.29 11.52 -6.56
C LEU A 83 -1.69 12.53 -7.56
N ASN A 84 -2.15 12.48 -8.80
CA ASN A 84 -1.71 13.41 -9.85
C ASN A 84 -2.03 14.86 -9.49
N ASP A 85 -3.19 15.12 -8.87
CA ASP A 85 -3.59 16.46 -8.47
C ASP A 85 -2.73 16.98 -7.29
N VAL A 86 -2.42 16.13 -6.31
CA VAL A 86 -1.54 16.48 -5.17
C VAL A 86 -0.11 16.79 -5.62
N GLU A 87 0.44 16.00 -6.54
CA GLU A 87 1.79 16.24 -7.10
C GLU A 87 1.86 17.57 -7.85
N ARG A 88 0.82 17.88 -8.64
CA ARG A 88 0.71 19.17 -9.35
C ARG A 88 0.63 20.36 -8.40
N ILE A 89 -0.09 20.24 -7.29
CA ILE A 89 -0.17 21.30 -6.27
C ILE A 89 1.17 21.47 -5.54
N SER A 90 1.86 20.37 -5.24
CA SER A 90 3.13 20.39 -4.50
C SER A 90 4.29 20.99 -5.28
N GLN A 91 4.24 20.97 -6.62
CA GLN A 91 5.24 21.59 -7.50
C GLN A 91 4.86 23.01 -7.95
N GLY A 92 3.68 23.51 -7.57
CA GLY A 92 3.17 24.82 -7.98
C GLY A 92 3.39 25.97 -6.99
N GLY A 93 4.04 25.73 -5.84
CA GLY A 93 4.34 26.76 -4.85
C GLY A 93 5.73 27.36 -5.08
N ALA A 94 5.81 28.41 -5.90
CA ALA A 94 6.96 29.30 -6.02
C ALA A 94 6.63 30.67 -5.42
#